data_AF-W1XAL9-F1
#
_entry.id   AF-W1XAL9-F1
#
_cell.length_a   1.000
_cell.length_b   1.000
_cell.length_c   1.000
_cell.angle_alpha   90.00
_cell.angle_beta   90.00
_cell.angle_gamma   90.00
#
_symmetry.space_group_name_H-M   'P 1'
#
loop_
_entity.id
_entity.type
_entity.pdbx_description
1 polymer ?
#
loop_
_entity_poly.entity_id
_entity_poly.type
_entity_poly.pdbx_seq_one_letter_code
_entity_poly.pdbx_strand_id
1 'polypeptide(L)'
;ALPISDPNGGIVTTDKDGIASVNLASDQAVNSLIKAETNGSSQSVEVSFITGDISQLTSTIKTDDVSYTAGGKIKVSVTLMDEQKNLVKGMARCWRVAVWSR
;
A
#
# COMPACT_ATOMS: atom_id res chain seq x y z
N ALA A 1 -16.72 -0.10 4.90
CA ALA A 1 -16.01 0.93 4.12
C ALA A 1 -15.31 1.83 5.11
N LEU A 2 -13.97 1.88 5.10
CA LEU A 2 -13.22 2.80 5.95
C LEU A 2 -13.15 4.16 5.23
N PRO A 3 -13.31 5.28 5.93
CA PRO A 3 -13.41 6.59 5.30
C PRO A 3 -12.04 7.02 4.74
N ILE A 4 -12.04 7.54 3.51
CA ILE A 4 -10.97 8.41 3.02
C ILE A 4 -11.15 9.74 3.75
N SER A 5 -10.31 9.99 4.75
CA SER A 5 -10.25 11.28 5.44
C SER A 5 -9.52 12.26 4.55
N ASP A 6 -10.27 13.07 3.80
CA ASP A 6 -9.84 14.46 3.63
C ASP A 6 -10.03 15.11 5.01
N PRO A 7 -8.99 15.66 5.66
CA PRO A 7 -9.19 16.42 6.89
C PRO A 7 -10.18 17.59 6.69
N ASN A 8 -10.48 17.98 5.44
CA ASN A 8 -11.48 18.97 5.10
C ASN A 8 -12.20 18.56 3.82
N GLY A 9 -13.23 17.69 3.86
CA GLY A 9 -14.16 17.54 2.73
C GLY A 9 -14.68 18.91 2.25
N GLY A 10 -13.95 19.53 1.34
CA GLY A 10 -13.70 20.96 1.42
C GLY A 10 -13.90 21.60 0.08
N ILE A 11 -14.67 22.67 0.08
CA ILE A 11 -14.88 23.47 -1.10
C ILE A 11 -13.55 24.15 -1.43
N VAL A 12 -12.91 23.73 -2.51
CA VAL A 12 -11.74 24.41 -3.08
C VAL A 12 -12.24 25.40 -4.11
N THR A 13 -11.88 26.67 -3.95
CA THR A 13 -12.16 27.70 -4.95
C THR A 13 -11.09 27.65 -6.03
N THR A 14 -11.49 27.88 -7.28
CA THR A 14 -10.55 28.00 -8.39
C THR A 14 -9.68 29.24 -8.22
N ASP A 15 -8.42 29.14 -8.62
CA ASP A 15 -7.52 30.30 -8.71
C ASP A 15 -7.88 31.23 -9.88
N LYS A 16 -7.06 32.27 -10.09
CA LYS A 16 -7.20 33.23 -11.19
C LYS A 16 -7.16 32.60 -12.60
N ASP A 17 -6.64 31.39 -12.71
CA ASP A 17 -6.51 30.63 -13.95
C ASP A 17 -7.63 29.58 -14.08
N GLY A 18 -8.53 29.47 -13.10
CA GLY A 18 -9.66 28.54 -13.11
C GLY A 18 -9.33 27.14 -12.57
N ILE A 19 -8.20 26.96 -11.86
CA ILE A 19 -7.72 25.65 -11.40
C ILE A 19 -8.02 25.47 -9.90
N ALA A 20 -8.58 24.32 -9.54
CA ALA A 20 -8.70 23.86 -8.16
C ALA A 20 -7.70 22.72 -7.91
N SER A 21 -6.92 22.82 -6.84
CA SER A 21 -5.91 21.81 -6.45
C SER A 21 -6.22 21.22 -5.09
N VAL A 22 -6.07 19.90 -4.95
CA VAL A 22 -6.26 19.17 -3.70
C VAL A 22 -5.08 18.22 -3.49
N ASN A 23 -4.58 18.16 -2.26
CA ASN A 23 -3.57 17.19 -1.85
C ASN A 23 -4.28 15.96 -1.29
N LEU A 24 -4.03 14.80 -1.89
CA LEU A 24 -4.61 13.53 -1.47
C LEU A 24 -3.51 12.65 -0.88
N ALA A 25 -3.79 12.07 0.28
CA ALA A 25 -2.94 11.06 0.92
C ALA A 25 -3.80 9.89 1.38
N SER A 26 -3.24 8.69 1.35
CA SER A 26 -3.88 7.49 1.89
C SER A 26 -2.83 6.61 2.52
N ASP A 27 -3.16 6.07 3.70
CA ASP A 27 -2.38 5.03 4.36
C ASP A 27 -2.67 3.64 3.78
N GLN A 28 -3.57 3.53 2.80
CA GLN A 28 -3.97 2.26 2.21
C GLN A 28 -3.59 2.19 0.73
N ALA A 29 -2.92 1.11 0.35
CA ALA A 29 -2.60 0.85 -1.05
C ALA A 29 -3.86 0.36 -1.80
N VAL A 30 -4.61 1.29 -2.38
CA VAL A 30 -5.90 1.04 -3.00
C VAL A 30 -6.17 1.97 -4.21
N ASN A 31 -6.93 1.48 -5.17
CA ASN A 31 -7.50 2.29 -6.24
C ASN A 31 -8.71 3.08 -5.71
N SER A 32 -8.68 4.40 -5.85
CA SER A 32 -9.75 5.31 -5.44
C SER A 32 -10.24 6.13 -6.62
N LEU A 33 -11.55 6.24 -6.77
CA LEU A 33 -12.18 7.13 -7.74
C LEU A 33 -12.41 8.49 -7.08
N ILE A 34 -11.71 9.51 -7.57
CA ILE A 34 -11.86 10.88 -7.11
C ILE A 34 -12.86 11.58 -8.03
N LYS A 35 -13.92 12.15 -7.45
CA LYS A 35 -14.96 12.89 -8.19
C LYS A 35 -14.92 14.36 -7.79
N ALA A 36 -14.80 15.24 -8.78
CA ALA A 36 -14.97 16.67 -8.63
C ALA A 36 -16.34 17.08 -9.16
N GLU A 37 -17.01 18.00 -8.47
CA GLU A 37 -18.32 18.54 -8.87
C GLU A 37 -18.29 20.06 -8.87
N THR A 38 -18.90 20.70 -9.88
CA THR A 38 -19.03 22.15 -9.98
C THR A 38 -20.34 22.49 -10.68
N ASN A 39 -21.23 23.21 -9.99
CA ASN A 39 -22.52 23.68 -10.52
C ASN A 39 -23.32 22.61 -11.28
N GLY A 40 -23.35 21.37 -10.78
CA GLY A 40 -24.07 20.25 -11.38
C GLY A 40 -23.31 19.47 -12.46
N SER A 41 -22.13 19.92 -12.87
CA SER A 41 -21.20 19.13 -13.69
C SER A 41 -20.27 18.32 -12.80
N SER A 42 -19.86 17.14 -13.25
CA SER A 42 -18.89 16.31 -12.53
C SER A 42 -17.88 15.66 -13.44
N GLN A 43 -16.65 15.51 -12.94
CA GLN A 43 -15.60 14.72 -13.56
C GLN A 43 -14.98 13.79 -12.54
N SER A 44 -14.54 12.62 -13.00
CA SER A 44 -13.89 11.64 -12.14
C SER A 44 -12.54 11.22 -12.69
N VAL A 45 -11.59 10.98 -11.79
CA VAL A 45 -10.25 10.48 -12.08
C VAL A 45 -9.97 9.31 -11.15
N GLU A 46 -9.45 8.22 -11.70
CA GLU A 46 -8.95 7.10 -10.90
C GLU A 46 -7.53 7.40 -10.43
N VAL A 47 -7.29 7.24 -9.13
CA VAL A 47 -5.98 7.39 -8.50
C VAL A 47 -5.63 6.09 -7.80
N SER A 48 -4.44 5.56 -8.08
CA SER A 48 -3.92 4.38 -7.40
C SER A 48 -2.95 4.79 -6.31
N PHE A 49 -3.33 4.56 -5.05
CA PHE A 49 -2.40 4.62 -3.93
C PHE A 49 -1.60 3.32 -3.89
N ILE A 50 -0.28 3.45 -3.87
CA ILE A 50 0.63 2.31 -3.82
C ILE A 50 1.14 2.11 -2.40
N THR A 51 1.69 0.93 -2.15
CA THR A 51 2.37 0.62 -0.89
C THR A 51 3.66 1.45 -0.77
N GLY A 52 4.03 1.78 0.47
CA GLY A 52 5.29 2.42 0.80
C GLY A 52 6.46 1.43 0.83
N ASP A 53 7.55 1.87 1.48
CA ASP A 53 8.74 1.05 1.69
C ASP A 53 8.44 -0.15 2.60
N ILE A 54 9.13 -1.27 2.36
CA ILE A 54 9.00 -2.46 3.21
C ILE A 54 9.43 -2.13 4.64
N SER A 55 8.58 -2.49 5.60
CA SER A 55 8.92 -2.51 7.01
C SER A 55 9.08 -3.95 7.51
N GLN A 56 10.24 -4.24 8.09
CA GLN A 56 10.51 -5.55 8.71
C GLN A 56 9.62 -5.80 9.93
N LEU A 57 9.21 -4.74 10.64
CA LEU A 57 8.40 -4.83 11.86
C LEU A 57 6.97 -5.31 11.57
N THR A 58 6.41 -4.91 10.43
CA THR A 58 5.06 -5.29 10.03
C THR A 58 5.05 -6.53 9.15
N SER A 59 6.13 -6.80 8.42
CA SER A 59 6.31 -8.00 7.60
C SER A 59 6.33 -9.28 8.46
N THR A 60 5.91 -10.40 7.86
CA THR A 60 5.83 -11.68 8.57
C THR A 60 6.53 -12.80 7.81
N ILE A 61 7.13 -13.71 8.57
CA ILE A 61 7.63 -15.00 8.09
C ILE A 61 6.80 -16.09 8.75
N LYS A 62 6.40 -17.07 7.96
CA LYS A 62 5.65 -18.22 8.44
C LYS A 62 6.15 -19.49 7.75
N THR A 63 6.30 -20.55 8.53
CA THR A 63 6.52 -21.90 8.03
C THR A 63 5.18 -22.61 7.83
N ASP A 64 5.14 -23.59 6.95
CA ASP A 64 3.93 -24.38 6.69
C ASP A 64 3.50 -25.24 7.89
N ASP A 65 4.43 -25.60 8.76
CA ASP A 65 4.21 -26.37 9.98
C ASP A 65 5.14 -25.88 11.12
N VAL A 66 4.88 -26.34 12.34
CA VAL A 66 5.70 -26.13 13.54
C VAL A 66 6.57 -27.36 13.87
N SER A 67 6.31 -28.50 13.23
CA SER A 67 7.06 -29.74 13.42
C SER A 67 7.46 -30.37 12.08
N TYR A 68 8.68 -30.90 12.00
CA TYR A 68 9.21 -31.49 10.78
C TYR A 68 9.95 -32.79 11.08
N THR A 69 9.71 -33.80 10.24
CA THR A 69 10.54 -35.00 10.20
C THR A 69 11.92 -34.64 9.64
N ALA A 70 12.99 -35.19 10.22
CA ALA A 70 14.33 -35.00 9.70
C ALA A 70 14.41 -35.47 8.23
N GLY A 71 14.96 -34.62 7.36
CA GLY A 71 14.98 -34.85 5.90
C GLY A 71 13.72 -34.39 5.15
N GLY A 72 12.68 -33.94 5.87
CA GLY A 72 11.49 -33.32 5.28
C GLY A 72 11.76 -31.92 4.70
N LYS A 73 10.92 -31.48 3.77
CA LYS A 73 10.97 -30.14 3.21
C LYS A 73 10.18 -29.16 4.09
N ILE A 74 10.70 -27.95 4.24
CA ILE A 74 10.05 -26.84 4.94
C ILE A 74 9.65 -25.80 3.90
N LYS A 75 8.39 -25.39 3.89
CA LYS A 75 7.94 -24.29 3.04
C LYS A 75 7.87 -23.01 3.87
N VAL A 76 8.79 -22.09 3.58
CA VAL A 76 8.80 -20.76 4.19
C VAL A 76 8.03 -19.79 3.30
N SER A 77 7.02 -19.15 3.88
CA SER A 77 6.25 -18.08 3.26
C SER A 77 6.62 -16.76 3.92
N VAL A 78 6.89 -15.75 3.09
CA VAL A 78 7.23 -14.40 3.55
C VAL A 78 6.20 -13.44 2.99
N THR A 79 5.56 -12.69 3.88
CA THR A 79 4.61 -11.63 3.52
C THR A 79 5.27 -10.30 3.84
N LEU A 80 5.60 -9.54 2.80
CA LEU A 80 6.21 -8.21 2.92
C LEU A 80 5.11 -7.16 3.00
N MET A 81 5.21 -6.28 3.99
CA MET A 81 4.30 -5.18 4.24
C MET A 81 5.07 -3.88 4.47
N ASP A 82 4.43 -2.74 4.20
CA ASP A 82 4.91 -1.42 4.64
C ASP A 82 4.51 -1.12 6.10
N GLU A 83 4.89 0.05 6.61
CA GLU A 83 4.57 0.48 7.99
C GLU A 83 3.06 0.59 8.24
N GLN A 84 2.28 0.91 7.21
CA GLN A 84 0.81 1.00 7.26
C GLN A 84 0.12 -0.35 7.02
N LYS A 85 0.88 -1.45 6.97
CA LYS A 85 0.42 -2.83 6.76
C LYS A 85 -0.19 -3.07 5.37
N ASN A 86 0.18 -2.28 4.37
CA ASN A 86 -0.16 -2.58 2.99
C ASN A 86 0.75 -3.68 2.45
N LEU A 87 0.18 -4.55 1.63
CA LEU A 87 0.92 -5.64 1.00
C LEU A 87 1.81 -5.12 -0.13
N VAL A 88 3.10 -5.40 -0.03
CA VAL A 88 4.06 -5.05 -1.06
C VAL A 88 3.99 -6.08 -2.20
N LYS A 89 3.27 -5.73 -3.27
CA LYS A 89 3.16 -6.55 -4.49
C LYS A 89 4.28 -6.17 -5.48
N GLY A 90 4.97 -7.16 -6.03
CA GLY A 90 5.83 -6.96 -7.21
C GLY A 90 7.32 -6.69 -6.97
N MET A 91 7.83 -6.79 -5.74
CA MET A 91 9.28 -6.66 -5.54
C MET A 91 10.04 -7.87 -6.09
N ALA A 92 10.94 -7.62 -7.03
CA ALA A 92 11.94 -8.57 -7.49
C ALA A 92 12.80 -8.99 -6.30
N ARG A 93 12.66 -10.25 -5.87
CA ARG A 93 13.36 -10.77 -4.70
C ARG A 93 14.82 -11.02 -5.08
N CYS A 94 15.72 -10.11 -4.72
CA CYS A 94 17.15 -10.43 -4.69
C CYS A 94 17.41 -11.32 -3.47
N TRP A 95 17.48 -12.63 -3.69
CA TRP A 95 17.76 -13.59 -2.62
C TRP A 95 19.28 -13.66 -2.36
N ARG A 96 19.74 -13.14 -1.22
CA ARG A 96 21.08 -13.46 -0.68
C ARG A 96 20.91 -14.44 0.49
N VAL A 97 21.45 -15.65 0.33
CA VAL A 97 21.72 -16.54 1.49
C VAL A 97 22.96 -16.03 2.18
N ALA A 98 22.86 -15.67 3.46
CA ALA A 98 24.04 -15.50 4.32
C ALA A 98 24.53 -16.90 4.73
N VAL A 99 25.63 -17.35 4.12
CA VAL A 99 26.34 -18.55 4.57
C VAL A 99 27.31 -18.10 5.66
N TRP A 100 27.00 -18.43 6.91
CA TRP A 100 27.96 -18.32 8.01
C TRP A 100 28.83 -19.58 7.98
N SER A 101 30.13 -19.41 7.71
CA SER A 101 31.11 -20.49 7.89
C SER A 101 31.57 -20.48 9.35
N ARG A 102 31.68 -21.67 9.94
CA ARG A 102 32.17 -21.89 11.31
C ARG A 102 33.60 -21.42 11.50
#